data_AF-A0A1M6NPA7-F1
#
_entry.id   AF-A0A1M6NPA7-F1
#
_cell.length_a   1.000
_cell.length_b   1.000
_cell.length_c   1.000
_cell.angle_alpha   90.00
_cell.angle_beta   90.00
_cell.angle_gamma   90.00
#
_symmetry.space_group_name_H-M   'P 1'
#
loop_
_entity.id
_entity.type
_entity.pdbx_description
1 polymer ?
#
loop_
_entity_poly.entity_id
_entity_poly.type
_entity_poly.pdbx_seq_one_letter_code
_entity_poly.pdbx_strand_id
1 'polypeptide(L)'
;MARPYDPGPKQFVFGAGDGADEGLRVSVEDPQEAYVAFSEFFHGRDSDAYSIEDEPAGQSLVLMPGRGLIARIKGKENPRVEYLKVDGGNRYMPSAMLFFENGHAGLDRFGQWFSDPADLDMPPEARGAARAAAITTEAAAVGEVARIWADSGIVDPSDRYYVFFDAHGADEDRADRAVLLKLIAFLGLERVDAPPGAADGEVWVRTEERLDAEFARWA
;
A
#
# COMPACT_ATOMS: atom_id res chain seq x y z
N MET A 1 4.19 -20.24 -4.25
CA MET A 1 2.88 -20.53 -3.62
C MET A 1 2.99 -20.17 -2.15
N ALA A 2 2.34 -19.10 -1.70
CA ALA A 2 2.23 -18.79 -0.27
C ALA A 2 1.39 -19.89 0.39
N ARG A 3 1.75 -20.32 1.60
CA ARG A 3 0.93 -21.28 2.37
C ARG A 3 -0.46 -20.66 2.59
N PRO A 4 -1.55 -21.41 2.40
CA PRO A 4 -2.88 -20.97 2.83
C PRO A 4 -2.83 -20.62 4.31
N TYR A 5 -3.32 -19.42 4.61
CA TYR A 5 -3.50 -18.90 5.95
C TYR A 5 -4.46 -19.82 6.74
N ASP A 6 -4.07 -20.22 7.96
CA ASP A 6 -4.83 -21.09 8.86
C ASP A 6 -5.60 -20.21 9.86
N PRO A 7 -6.95 -20.18 9.83
CA PRO A 7 -7.76 -19.26 10.64
C PRO A 7 -7.90 -19.83 12.05
N GLY A 8 -6.80 -19.85 12.80
CA GLY A 8 -6.86 -19.84 14.25
C GLY A 8 -7.22 -18.42 14.73
N PRO A 9 -7.78 -18.27 15.95
CA PRO A 9 -8.04 -16.94 16.49
C PRO A 9 -6.74 -16.13 16.52
N LYS A 10 -6.75 -14.97 15.86
CA LYS A 10 -5.64 -14.02 15.87
C LYS A 10 -5.75 -13.15 17.11
N GLN A 11 -4.61 -12.92 17.75
CA GLN A 11 -4.50 -12.01 18.88
C GLN A 11 -3.74 -10.77 18.43
N PHE A 12 -4.37 -9.62 18.59
CA PHE A 12 -3.77 -8.33 18.30
C PHE A 12 -3.71 -7.47 19.55
N VAL A 13 -2.69 -6.62 19.63
CA VAL A 13 -2.58 -5.56 20.63
C VAL A 13 -2.63 -4.22 19.93
N PHE A 14 -3.57 -3.36 20.31
CA PHE A 14 -3.68 -2.00 19.79
C PHE A 14 -3.08 -1.01 20.78
N GLY A 15 -2.12 -0.22 20.32
CA GLY A 15 -1.48 0.84 21.10
C GLY A 15 -1.77 2.22 20.55
N ALA A 16 -1.72 3.23 21.41
CA ALA A 16 -1.75 4.64 21.03
C ALA A 16 -0.59 5.36 21.74
N GLY A 17 0.08 6.27 21.04
CA GLY A 17 1.24 7.01 21.55
C GLY A 17 2.54 6.21 21.54
N ASP A 18 3.43 6.53 22.48
CA ASP A 18 4.80 6.01 22.59
C ASP A 18 4.90 4.69 23.41
N GLY A 19 3.77 4.02 23.65
CA GLY A 19 3.72 2.71 24.30
C GLY A 19 3.69 2.74 25.83
N ALA A 20 3.36 3.88 26.44
CA ALA A 20 3.21 3.99 27.90
C ALA A 20 1.91 3.37 28.45
N ASP A 21 0.86 3.26 27.63
CA ASP A 21 -0.42 2.66 28.03
C ASP A 21 -0.46 1.15 27.77
N GLU A 22 -1.08 0.40 28.68
CA GLU A 22 -1.41 -1.02 28.46
C GLU A 22 -2.37 -1.11 27.26
N GLY A 23 -1.85 -1.50 26.09
CA GLY A 23 -2.62 -1.57 24.85
C GLY A 23 -3.86 -2.45 24.93
N LEU A 24 -4.85 -2.17 24.08
CA LEU A 24 -6.09 -2.95 23.98
C LEU A 24 -5.81 -4.29 23.30
N ARG A 25 -5.94 -5.39 24.05
CA ARG A 25 -5.84 -6.75 23.49
C ARG A 25 -7.17 -7.20 22.91
N VAL A 26 -7.14 -7.69 21.68
CA VAL A 26 -8.32 -8.21 20.98
C VAL A 26 -7.99 -9.60 20.43
N SER A 27 -8.88 -10.56 20.64
CA SER A 27 -8.83 -11.88 20.02
C SER A 27 -9.98 -11.99 19.05
N VAL A 28 -9.70 -12.28 17.79
CA VAL A 28 -10.70 -12.33 16.71
C VAL A 28 -10.58 -13.62 15.92
N GLU A 29 -11.68 -14.07 15.34
CA GLU A 29 -11.66 -15.20 14.38
C GLU A 29 -11.58 -14.70 12.93
N ASP A 30 -12.03 -13.47 12.68
CA ASP A 30 -12.10 -12.84 11.36
C ASP A 30 -11.29 -11.52 11.33
N PRO A 31 -10.42 -11.29 10.32
CA PRO A 31 -9.80 -10.00 10.06
C PRO A 31 -10.78 -8.80 10.09
N GLN A 32 -12.02 -8.98 9.63
CA GLN A 32 -13.01 -7.91 9.65
C GLN A 32 -13.39 -7.47 11.07
N GLU A 33 -13.45 -8.41 12.03
CA GLU A 33 -13.69 -8.09 13.45
C GLU A 33 -12.55 -7.24 14.02
N ALA A 34 -11.30 -7.59 13.67
CA ALA A 34 -10.14 -6.79 14.09
C ALA A 34 -10.16 -5.40 13.46
N TYR A 35 -10.55 -5.29 12.18
CA TYR A 35 -10.73 -4.00 11.52
C TYR A 35 -11.75 -3.10 12.22
N VAL A 36 -12.92 -3.65 12.56
CA VAL A 36 -13.97 -2.89 13.27
C VAL A 36 -13.48 -2.44 14.64
N ALA A 37 -12.90 -3.35 15.43
CA ALA A 37 -12.36 -3.03 16.75
C ALA A 37 -11.25 -1.97 16.69
N PHE A 38 -10.35 -2.06 15.69
CA PHE A 38 -9.29 -1.09 15.50
C PHE A 38 -9.82 0.26 15.01
N SER A 39 -10.83 0.28 14.13
CA SER A 39 -11.49 1.51 13.68
C SER A 39 -12.11 2.28 14.86
N GLU A 40 -12.79 1.57 15.77
CA GLU A 40 -13.32 2.18 17.00
C GLU A 40 -12.19 2.69 17.90
N PHE A 41 -11.11 1.91 18.05
CA PHE A 41 -9.94 2.30 18.82
C PHE A 41 -9.25 3.56 18.25
N PHE A 42 -9.10 3.63 16.93
CA PHE A 42 -8.44 4.70 16.18
C PHE A 42 -9.24 6.00 16.22
N HIS A 43 -10.56 5.95 16.01
CA HIS A 43 -11.41 7.15 16.06
C HIS A 43 -11.74 7.61 17.48
N GLY A 44 -11.70 6.71 18.47
CA GLY A 44 -12.02 7.01 19.86
C GLY A 44 -10.88 7.66 20.66
N ARG A 45 -9.69 7.82 20.05
CA ARG A 45 -8.50 8.41 20.69
C ARG A 45 -7.90 9.45 19.76
N ASP A 46 -7.22 10.43 20.37
CA ASP A 46 -6.40 11.40 19.65
C ASP A 46 -4.93 11.11 19.98
N SER A 47 -4.14 10.76 18.97
CA SER A 47 -2.75 10.36 19.11
C SER A 47 -1.99 10.57 17.81
N ASP A 48 -0.70 10.90 17.92
CA ASP A 48 0.20 11.03 16.78
C ASP A 48 0.60 9.68 16.17
N ALA A 49 0.43 8.58 16.92
CA ALA A 49 0.79 7.23 16.49
C ALA A 49 -0.15 6.16 17.07
N TYR A 50 -0.46 5.16 16.25
CA TYR A 50 -1.25 3.99 16.60
C TYR A 50 -0.50 2.73 16.18
N SER A 51 -0.45 1.71 17.03
CA SER A 51 0.17 0.43 16.71
C SER A 51 -0.85 -0.70 16.68
N ILE A 52 -0.57 -1.68 15.82
CA ILE A 52 -1.23 -2.97 15.76
C ILE A 52 -0.12 -4.01 15.84
N GLU A 53 -0.10 -4.81 16.89
CA GLU A 53 0.90 -5.85 17.10
C GLU A 53 0.27 -7.23 16.99
N ASP A 54 0.87 -8.09 16.18
CA ASP A 54 0.64 -9.53 16.17
C ASP A 54 1.82 -10.18 16.90
N GLU A 55 1.70 -10.24 18.23
CA GLU A 55 2.75 -10.75 19.11
C GLU A 55 3.18 -12.19 18.77
N PRO A 56 2.27 -13.13 18.45
CA PRO A 56 2.66 -14.49 18.03
C PRO A 56 3.54 -14.50 16.78
N ALA A 57 3.21 -13.70 15.77
CA ALA A 57 3.99 -13.62 14.54
C ALA A 57 5.21 -12.68 14.62
N GLY A 58 5.31 -11.88 15.69
CA GLY A 58 6.41 -10.93 15.89
C GLY A 58 6.45 -9.86 14.82
N GLN A 59 5.29 -9.35 14.43
CA GLN A 59 5.13 -8.32 13.42
C GLN A 59 4.20 -7.22 13.92
N SER A 60 4.43 -5.99 13.46
CA SER A 60 3.63 -4.84 13.86
C SER A 60 3.42 -3.88 12.70
N LEU A 61 2.28 -3.19 12.72
CA LEU A 61 1.97 -2.05 11.87
C LEU A 61 1.84 -0.82 12.76
N VAL A 62 2.49 0.27 12.39
CA VAL A 62 2.44 1.54 13.10
C VAL A 62 1.95 2.63 12.14
N LEU A 63 0.80 3.21 12.46
CA LEU A 63 0.20 4.32 11.74
C LEU A 63 0.64 5.61 12.44
N MET A 64 1.25 6.55 11.73
CA MET A 64 1.71 7.83 12.29
C MET A 64 1.06 9.02 11.56
N PRO A 65 -0.26 9.28 11.78
CA PRO A 65 -0.97 10.40 11.15
C PRO A 65 -0.27 11.75 11.32
N GLY A 66 0.27 12.04 12.51
CA GLY A 66 0.98 13.29 12.81
C GLY A 66 2.25 13.50 11.98
N ARG A 67 2.79 12.44 11.35
CA ARG A 67 3.98 12.49 10.48
C ARG A 67 3.67 12.20 9.01
N GLY A 68 2.44 11.79 8.69
CA GLY A 68 2.09 11.34 7.35
C GLY A 68 2.82 10.05 6.97
N LEU A 69 3.00 9.11 7.91
CA LEU A 69 3.80 7.90 7.71
C LEU A 69 3.09 6.64 8.18
N ILE A 70 3.41 5.53 7.54
CA ILE A 70 3.13 4.18 8.03
C ILE A 70 4.48 3.47 8.19
N ALA A 71 4.65 2.71 9.25
CA ALA A 71 5.78 1.80 9.41
C ALA A 71 5.30 0.37 9.60
N ARG A 72 5.99 -0.58 8.98
CA ARG A 72 5.81 -2.02 9.22
C ARG A 72 7.07 -2.59 9.84
N ILE A 73 6.90 -3.48 10.79
CA ILE A 73 7.97 -4.05 11.61
C ILE A 73 7.86 -5.57 11.54
N LYS A 74 9.01 -6.24 11.36
CA LYS A 74 9.09 -7.71 11.40
C LYS A 74 10.31 -8.18 12.19
N GLY A 75 10.06 -9.11 13.12
CA GLY A 75 11.07 -9.71 13.98
C GLY A 75 11.11 -9.06 15.37
N LYS A 76 11.37 -9.88 16.40
CA LYS A 76 11.41 -9.43 17.80
C LYS A 76 12.80 -8.95 18.25
N GLU A 77 13.85 -9.68 17.90
CA GLU A 77 15.22 -9.42 18.40
C GLU A 77 16.01 -8.45 17.52
N ASN A 78 15.81 -8.53 16.20
CA ASN A 78 16.41 -7.63 15.22
C ASN A 78 15.32 -7.14 14.28
N PRO A 79 14.48 -6.20 14.73
CA PRO A 79 13.32 -5.76 13.98
C PRO A 79 13.75 -5.10 12.68
N ARG A 80 13.31 -5.64 11.55
CA ARG A 80 13.34 -4.93 10.27
C ARG A 80 12.19 -3.95 10.28
N VAL A 81 12.51 -2.66 10.17
CA VAL A 81 11.52 -1.59 10.06
C VAL A 81 11.56 -1.05 8.64
N GLU A 82 10.38 -0.86 8.06
CA GLU A 82 10.22 -0.22 6.77
C GLU A 82 9.12 0.83 6.85
N TYR A 83 9.31 1.92 6.12
CA TYR A 83 8.49 3.11 6.17
C TYR A 83 7.85 3.39 4.82
N LEU A 84 6.63 3.90 4.85
CA LEU A 84 5.88 4.35 3.70
C LEU A 84 5.39 5.77 3.97
N LYS A 85 5.57 6.66 2.99
CA LYS A 85 4.97 8.00 3.01
C LYS A 85 3.51 7.90 2.62
N VAL A 86 2.65 8.51 3.42
CA VAL A 86 1.22 8.62 3.12
C VAL A 86 1.00 9.90 2.34
N ASP A 87 0.82 9.75 1.02
CA ASP A 87 0.59 10.87 0.11
C ASP A 87 -0.92 11.20 -0.06
N GLY A 88 -1.82 10.44 0.59
CA GLY A 88 -3.28 10.66 0.61
C GLY A 88 -3.95 10.23 1.92
N GLY A 89 -4.98 10.98 2.38
CA GLY A 89 -5.55 10.84 3.72
C GLY A 89 -6.19 9.48 4.07
N ASN A 90 -6.51 8.65 3.07
CA ASN A 90 -7.25 7.41 3.26
C ASN A 90 -6.38 6.14 3.31
N ARG A 91 -5.05 6.23 3.45
CA ARG A 91 -4.18 5.04 3.38
C ARG A 91 -4.03 4.26 4.70
N TYR A 92 -4.37 4.87 5.83
CA TYR A 92 -4.19 4.26 7.16
C TYR A 92 -5.10 3.04 7.39
N MET A 93 -6.41 3.20 7.25
CA MET A 93 -7.37 2.13 7.52
C MET A 93 -7.26 0.96 6.51
N PRO A 94 -7.10 1.18 5.20
CA PRO A 94 -6.81 0.10 4.26
C PRO A 94 -5.54 -0.68 4.61
N SER A 95 -4.48 0.00 5.05
CA SER A 95 -3.25 -0.69 5.47
C SER A 95 -3.48 -1.58 6.71
N ALA A 96 -4.32 -1.15 7.66
CA ALA A 96 -4.70 -1.96 8.81
C ALA A 96 -5.45 -3.22 8.38
N MET A 97 -6.42 -3.09 7.45
CA MET A 97 -7.14 -4.24 6.89
C MET A 97 -6.20 -5.27 6.26
N LEU A 98 -5.30 -4.83 5.37
CA LEU A 98 -4.31 -5.69 4.72
C LEU A 98 -3.41 -6.42 5.73
N PHE A 99 -3.05 -5.74 6.82
CA PHE A 99 -2.27 -6.33 7.90
C PHE A 99 -3.08 -7.35 8.71
N PHE A 100 -4.36 -7.09 8.99
CA PHE A 100 -5.22 -8.06 9.68
C PHE A 100 -5.41 -9.34 8.87
N GLU A 101 -5.57 -9.22 7.55
CA GLU A 101 -5.73 -10.38 6.67
C GLU A 101 -4.43 -11.18 6.56
N ASN A 102 -3.33 -10.49 6.21
CA ASN A 102 -2.15 -11.12 5.65
C ASN A 102 -0.83 -10.75 6.36
N GLY A 103 -0.92 -10.03 7.48
CA GLY A 103 0.23 -9.56 8.26
C GLY A 103 1.16 -8.66 7.45
N HIS A 104 2.45 -8.71 7.78
CA HIS A 104 3.49 -7.95 7.10
C HIS A 104 3.54 -8.19 5.59
N ALA A 105 3.27 -9.43 5.14
CA ALA A 105 3.31 -9.78 3.72
C ALA A 105 2.13 -9.18 2.93
N GLY A 106 0.98 -8.96 3.58
CA GLY A 106 -0.16 -8.26 2.97
C GLY A 106 0.17 -6.86 2.51
N LEU A 107 1.11 -6.21 3.20
CA LEU A 107 1.54 -4.85 2.92
C LEU A 107 2.58 -4.76 1.80
N ASP A 108 3.17 -5.86 1.32
CA ASP A 108 4.22 -5.83 0.28
C ASP A 108 3.78 -5.12 -1.00
N ARG A 109 2.47 -5.08 -1.23
CA ARG A 109 1.83 -4.47 -2.40
C ARG A 109 1.39 -3.03 -2.16
N PHE A 110 1.33 -2.62 -0.89
CA PHE A 110 0.79 -1.34 -0.46
C PHE A 110 1.85 -0.25 -0.59
N GLY A 111 1.87 0.47 -1.71
CA GLY A 111 2.81 1.55 -2.01
C GLY A 111 4.30 1.16 -1.96
N GLN A 112 5.16 2.16 -1.83
CA GLN A 112 6.63 2.00 -1.80
C GLN A 112 7.18 2.05 -0.36
N TRP A 113 7.79 0.93 0.07
CA TRP A 113 8.44 0.79 1.37
C TRP A 113 9.93 1.10 1.31
N PHE A 114 10.43 1.81 2.31
CA PHE A 114 11.83 2.24 2.45
C PHE A 114 12.40 1.77 3.79
N SER A 115 13.61 1.25 3.80
CA SER A 115 14.27 0.86 5.05
C SER A 115 14.88 2.06 5.79
N ASP A 116 15.31 3.09 5.06
CA ASP A 116 15.82 4.34 5.62
C ASP A 116 14.74 5.43 5.54
N PRO A 117 14.29 6.01 6.67
CA PRO A 117 13.33 7.10 6.63
C PRO A 117 13.85 8.35 5.92
N ALA A 118 15.17 8.56 5.78
CA ALA A 118 15.74 9.68 5.04
C ALA A 118 15.40 9.63 3.54
N ASP A 119 15.15 8.45 2.98
CA ASP A 119 14.72 8.30 1.58
C ASP A 119 13.33 8.94 1.34
N LEU A 120 12.55 9.16 2.40
CA LEU A 120 11.23 9.79 2.32
C LEU A 120 11.28 11.32 2.20
N ASP A 121 12.43 11.94 2.48
CA ASP A 121 12.62 13.39 2.37
C ASP A 121 12.79 13.84 0.90
N MET A 122 13.01 12.89 -0.01
CA MET A 122 13.07 13.16 -1.44
C MET A 122 11.69 13.59 -1.98
N PRO A 123 11.64 14.55 -2.94
CA PRO A 123 10.40 14.89 -3.64
C PRO A 123 9.73 13.63 -4.23
N PRO A 124 8.38 13.53 -4.22
CA PRO A 124 7.66 12.35 -4.70
C PRO A 124 8.11 11.88 -6.10
N GLU A 125 8.27 12.81 -7.05
CA GLU A 125 8.71 12.48 -8.40
C GLU A 125 10.14 11.95 -8.44
N ALA A 126 11.02 12.44 -7.56
CA ALA A 126 12.40 11.95 -7.45
C ALA A 126 12.43 10.53 -6.86
N ARG A 127 11.59 10.25 -5.85
CA ARG A 127 11.41 8.90 -5.29
C ARG A 127 10.90 7.93 -6.36
N GLY A 128 9.86 8.32 -7.10
CA GLY A 128 9.30 7.49 -8.16
C GLY A 128 10.28 7.26 -9.30
N ALA A 129 11.04 8.29 -9.71
CA ALA A 129 12.08 8.13 -10.73
C ALA A 129 13.21 7.18 -10.27
N ALA A 130 13.65 7.29 -9.01
CA ALA A 130 14.68 6.40 -8.45
C ALA A 130 14.18 4.95 -8.39
N ARG A 131 12.93 4.73 -7.98
CA ARG A 131 12.27 3.42 -7.97
C ARG A 131 12.21 2.81 -9.36
N ALA A 132 11.74 3.57 -10.35
CA ALA A 132 11.69 3.10 -11.74
C ALA A 132 13.09 2.79 -12.29
N ALA A 133 14.10 3.60 -11.97
CA ALA A 133 15.48 3.37 -12.41
C ALA A 133 16.11 2.09 -11.81
N ALA A 134 15.67 1.67 -10.61
CA ALA A 134 16.11 0.41 -10.01
C ALA A 134 15.51 -0.83 -10.69
N ILE A 135 14.45 -0.67 -11.48
CA ILE A 135 13.79 -1.75 -12.21
C ILE A 135 14.42 -1.88 -13.59
N THR A 136 15.19 -2.95 -13.78
CA THR A 136 16.03 -3.14 -14.99
C THR A 136 15.55 -4.27 -15.89
N THR A 137 14.49 -4.99 -15.51
CA THR A 137 13.96 -6.11 -16.27
C THR A 137 12.49 -5.88 -16.61
N GLU A 138 12.07 -6.39 -17.77
CA GLU A 138 10.67 -6.30 -18.22
C GLU A 138 9.72 -6.96 -17.22
N ALA A 139 10.02 -8.18 -16.75
CA ALA A 139 9.20 -8.88 -15.78
C ALA A 139 9.00 -8.10 -14.47
N ALA A 140 10.05 -7.45 -13.96
CA ALA A 140 9.94 -6.61 -12.77
C ALA A 140 9.14 -5.33 -13.04
N ALA A 141 9.24 -4.75 -14.25
CA ALA A 141 8.46 -3.58 -14.64
C ALA A 141 6.97 -3.92 -14.77
N VAL A 142 6.61 -5.04 -15.41
CA VAL A 142 5.21 -5.51 -15.48
C VAL A 142 4.67 -5.75 -14.08
N GLY A 143 5.44 -6.40 -13.20
CA GLY A 143 5.05 -6.63 -11.81
C GLY A 143 4.81 -5.34 -11.02
N GLU A 144 5.65 -4.30 -11.20
CA GLU A 144 5.47 -3.02 -10.54
C GLU A 144 4.26 -2.23 -11.10
N VAL A 145 4.02 -2.28 -12.42
CA VAL A 145 2.81 -1.70 -13.02
C VAL A 145 1.56 -2.37 -12.45
N ALA A 146 1.56 -3.70 -12.34
CA ALA A 146 0.45 -4.44 -11.75
C ALA A 146 0.24 -4.15 -10.26
N ARG A 147 1.33 -3.95 -9.49
CA ARG A 147 1.24 -3.47 -8.11
C ARG A 147 0.51 -2.12 -8.03
N ILE A 148 0.88 -1.17 -8.88
CA ILE A 148 0.27 0.18 -8.89
C ILE A 148 -1.19 0.08 -9.32
N TRP A 149 -1.51 -0.72 -10.34
CA TRP A 149 -2.90 -0.91 -10.77
C TRP A 149 -3.76 -1.57 -9.69
N ALA A 150 -3.24 -2.52 -8.93
CA ALA A 150 -4.01 -3.21 -7.89
C ALA A 150 -4.44 -2.31 -6.71
N ASP A 151 -3.77 -1.17 -6.51
CA ASP A 151 -4.07 -0.23 -5.41
C ASP A 151 -5.39 0.52 -5.67
N SER A 152 -5.63 0.97 -6.91
CA SER A 152 -6.73 1.87 -7.25
C SER A 152 -7.13 1.86 -8.73
N GLY A 153 -6.70 0.85 -9.47
CA GLY A 153 -6.89 0.74 -10.90
C GLY A 153 -8.19 0.03 -11.26
N ILE A 154 -8.76 0.43 -12.38
CA ILE A 154 -9.95 -0.20 -12.96
C ILE A 154 -9.73 -0.53 -14.43
N VAL A 155 -10.56 -1.41 -14.96
CA VAL A 155 -10.75 -1.54 -16.41
C VAL A 155 -11.88 -0.59 -16.79
N ASP A 156 -11.65 0.23 -17.83
CA ASP A 156 -12.69 1.15 -18.31
C ASP A 156 -13.92 0.37 -18.82
N PRO A 157 -15.14 0.96 -18.82
CA PRO A 157 -16.35 0.25 -19.24
C PRO A 157 -16.37 -0.28 -20.68
N SER A 158 -15.43 0.15 -21.54
CA SER A 158 -15.28 -0.37 -22.90
C SER A 158 -14.32 -1.56 -23.02
N ASP A 159 -13.67 -1.96 -21.93
CA ASP A 159 -12.63 -3.00 -21.85
C ASP A 159 -11.41 -2.73 -22.74
N ARG A 160 -11.12 -1.45 -23.04
CA ARG A 160 -10.03 -1.05 -23.95
C ARG A 160 -8.86 -0.41 -23.23
N TYR A 161 -9.07 0.06 -22.02
CA TYR A 161 -8.09 0.79 -21.24
C TYR A 161 -8.06 0.31 -19.80
N TYR A 162 -6.85 0.21 -19.27
CA TYR A 162 -6.62 0.24 -17.84
C TYR A 162 -6.51 1.69 -17.40
N VAL A 163 -7.28 2.04 -16.38
CA VAL A 163 -7.23 3.34 -15.72
C VAL A 163 -6.50 3.15 -14.40
N PHE A 164 -5.44 3.90 -14.19
CA PHE A 164 -4.69 3.94 -12.94
C PHE A 164 -5.06 5.20 -12.16
N PHE A 165 -5.05 5.11 -10.83
CA PHE A 165 -5.37 6.22 -9.93
C PHE A 165 -6.80 6.76 -10.18
N ASP A 166 -7.77 5.86 -10.34
CA ASP A 166 -9.18 6.24 -10.51
C ASP A 166 -9.64 7.16 -9.37
N ALA A 167 -10.34 8.23 -9.71
CA ALA A 167 -10.84 9.25 -8.78
C ALA A 167 -9.80 10.07 -7.98
N HIS A 168 -8.50 9.96 -8.28
CA HIS A 168 -7.46 10.72 -7.57
C HIS A 168 -7.12 12.05 -8.25
N GLY A 169 -6.79 13.07 -7.45
CA GLY A 169 -6.22 14.32 -7.94
C GLY A 169 -4.76 14.16 -8.41
N ALA A 170 -4.25 15.10 -9.21
CA ALA A 170 -2.85 15.08 -9.67
C ALA A 170 -1.84 15.21 -8.51
N ASP A 171 -2.26 15.77 -7.38
CA ASP A 171 -1.44 15.90 -6.18
C ASP A 171 -1.37 14.62 -5.34
N GLU A 172 -2.22 13.63 -5.64
CA GLU A 172 -2.23 12.33 -5.00
C GLU A 172 -1.36 11.33 -5.77
N ASP A 173 -0.75 10.41 -5.00
CA ASP A 173 0.06 9.29 -5.49
C ASP A 173 1.19 9.71 -6.44
N ARG A 174 1.70 10.93 -6.27
CA ARG A 174 2.72 11.53 -7.14
C ARG A 174 3.96 10.66 -7.33
N ALA A 175 4.39 9.95 -6.28
CA ALA A 175 5.51 9.02 -6.37
C ALA A 175 5.19 7.81 -7.26
N ASP A 176 4.09 7.10 -6.99
CA ASP A 176 3.67 5.93 -7.78
C ASP A 176 3.34 6.32 -9.23
N ARG A 177 2.72 7.49 -9.44
CA ARG A 177 2.50 8.08 -10.77
C ARG A 177 3.81 8.30 -11.51
N ALA A 178 4.82 8.85 -10.86
CA ALA A 178 6.13 9.05 -11.47
C ALA A 178 6.82 7.71 -11.81
N VAL A 179 6.64 6.67 -11.00
CA VAL A 179 7.06 5.30 -11.33
C VAL A 179 6.36 4.83 -12.60
N LEU A 180 5.02 4.87 -12.60
CA LEU A 180 4.19 4.37 -13.69
C LEU A 180 4.54 5.01 -15.02
N LEU A 181 4.67 6.34 -15.08
CA LEU A 181 5.00 7.05 -16.30
C LEU A 181 6.34 6.65 -16.91
N LYS A 182 7.33 6.31 -16.07
CA LYS A 182 8.62 5.80 -16.54
C LYS A 182 8.53 4.36 -17.02
N LEU A 183 7.78 3.52 -16.32
CA LEU A 183 7.61 2.11 -16.69
C LEU A 183 6.77 1.93 -17.96
N ILE A 184 5.74 2.75 -18.18
CA ILE A 184 4.99 2.79 -19.44
C ILE A 184 5.94 3.01 -20.61
N ALA A 185 6.82 4.00 -20.51
CA ALA A 185 7.81 4.27 -21.55
C ALA A 185 8.82 3.13 -21.72
N PHE A 186 9.30 2.54 -20.61
CA PHE A 186 10.23 1.40 -20.64
C PHE A 186 9.63 0.15 -21.29
N LEU A 187 8.35 -0.13 -21.02
CA LEU A 187 7.63 -1.29 -21.53
C LEU A 187 7.04 -1.10 -22.93
N GLY A 188 7.08 0.12 -23.46
CA GLY A 188 6.46 0.48 -24.74
C GLY A 188 4.93 0.45 -24.72
N LEU A 189 4.32 0.69 -23.55
CA LEU A 189 2.86 0.69 -23.39
C LEU A 189 2.23 1.95 -24.02
N GLU A 190 1.07 1.79 -24.65
CA GLU A 190 0.35 2.90 -25.27
C GLU A 190 -0.45 3.68 -24.21
N ARG A 191 0.10 4.83 -23.78
CA ARG A 191 -0.62 5.82 -22.97
C ARG A 191 -1.48 6.70 -23.88
N VAL A 192 -2.73 6.92 -23.50
CA VAL A 192 -3.67 7.83 -24.19
C VAL A 192 -4.03 9.03 -23.33
N ASP A 193 -4.58 10.06 -23.96
CA ASP A 193 -5.16 11.19 -23.24
C ASP A 193 -6.43 10.76 -22.51
N ALA A 194 -6.60 11.30 -21.30
CA ALA A 194 -7.79 11.03 -20.51
C ALA A 194 -9.04 11.63 -21.21
N PRO A 195 -10.18 10.93 -21.21
CA PRO A 195 -11.41 11.44 -21.80
C PRO A 195 -11.94 12.66 -21.03
N PRO A 196 -12.80 13.50 -21.64
CA PRO A 196 -13.42 14.61 -20.94
C PRO A 196 -14.18 14.14 -19.69
N GLY A 197 -13.89 14.75 -18.54
CA GLY A 197 -14.52 14.43 -17.26
C GLY A 197 -13.77 13.40 -16.40
N ALA A 198 -12.68 12.82 -16.91
CA ALA A 198 -11.72 12.07 -16.11
C ALA A 198 -11.06 12.96 -15.04
N ALA A 199 -10.68 12.36 -13.91
CA ALA A 199 -9.90 13.08 -12.91
C ALA A 199 -8.50 13.42 -13.44
N ASP A 200 -7.96 14.58 -13.04
CA ASP A 200 -6.64 15.06 -13.48
C ASP A 200 -5.50 14.09 -13.12
N GLY A 201 -5.72 13.28 -12.08
CA GLY A 201 -4.81 12.25 -11.63
C GLY A 201 -4.98 10.90 -12.32
N GLU A 202 -5.81 10.73 -13.33
CA GLU A 202 -5.89 9.43 -14.01
C GLU A 202 -4.74 9.21 -15.01
N VAL A 203 -4.29 7.97 -15.14
CA VAL A 203 -3.41 7.55 -16.24
C VAL A 203 -4.08 6.43 -17.01
N TRP A 204 -4.29 6.65 -18.30
CA TRP A 204 -4.99 5.74 -19.20
C TRP A 204 -3.99 5.00 -20.09
N VAL A 205 -4.01 3.67 -20.02
CA VAL A 205 -3.13 2.79 -20.79
C VAL A 205 -3.98 1.79 -21.56
N ARG A 206 -3.72 1.60 -22.85
CA ARG A 206 -4.42 0.59 -23.65
C ARG A 206 -4.21 -0.81 -23.07
N THR A 207 -5.25 -1.64 -23.09
CA THR A 207 -5.16 -3.03 -22.66
C THR A 207 -4.09 -3.80 -23.42
N GLU A 208 -3.39 -4.68 -22.72
CA GLU A 208 -2.22 -5.39 -23.24
C GLU A 208 -2.05 -6.74 -22.54
N GLU A 209 -1.85 -7.81 -23.32
CA GLU A 209 -1.91 -9.20 -22.82
C GLU A 209 -0.89 -9.50 -21.69
N ARG A 210 0.31 -8.87 -21.71
CA ARG A 210 1.28 -9.04 -20.61
C ARG A 210 0.76 -8.48 -19.28
N LEU A 211 -0.06 -7.43 -19.33
CA LEU A 211 -0.68 -6.84 -18.16
C LEU A 211 -1.90 -7.64 -17.71
N ASP A 212 -2.74 -8.15 -18.62
CA ASP A 212 -3.92 -8.97 -18.28
C ASP A 212 -3.55 -10.14 -17.35
N ALA A 213 -2.52 -10.89 -17.72
CA ALA A 213 -2.08 -12.07 -16.97
C ALA A 213 -1.55 -11.71 -15.59
N GLU A 214 -0.86 -10.57 -15.45
CA GLU A 214 -0.43 -10.11 -14.15
C GLU A 214 -1.63 -9.55 -13.37
N PHE A 215 -2.45 -8.66 -13.91
CA PHE A 215 -3.58 -8.06 -13.21
C PHE A 215 -4.54 -9.10 -12.63
N ALA A 216 -4.78 -10.21 -13.35
CA ALA A 216 -5.56 -11.33 -12.82
C ALA A 216 -4.92 -12.06 -11.61
N ARG A 217 -3.61 -11.93 -11.39
CA ARG A 217 -2.90 -12.43 -10.20
C ARG A 217 -2.88 -11.41 -9.05
N TRP A 218 -3.20 -10.16 -9.36
CA TRP A 218 -3.17 -9.05 -8.41
C TRP A 218 -4.57 -8.66 -7.90
N ALA A 219 -5.61 -8.82 -8.73
CA ALA A 219 -7.03 -8.78 -8.36
C ALA A 219 -7.45 -10.02 -7.54
#